data_AF-A0A2G4GP33-F1
#
_entry.id   AF-A0A2G4GP33-F1
#
_cell.length_a   1.000
_cell.length_b   1.000
_cell.length_c   1.000
_cell.angle_alpha   90.00
_cell.angle_beta   90.00
_cell.angle_gamma   90.00
#
_symmetry.space_group_name_H-M   'P 1'
#
loop_
_entity.id
_entity.type
_entity.pdbx_description
1 polymer ?
#
loop_
_entity_poly.entity_id
_entity_poly.type
_entity_poly.pdbx_seq_one_letter_code
_entity_poly.pdbx_strand_id
1 'polypeptide(L)'
;SLVKLAQGPQKKASATLGLTPGLAGEIKVDADLMTAPCTPALEIYSGVLYKALSWSSLPTAVRKRAEGQLLVISALFGALRPSDAIPAYRLSMDVTLPRVGGLSAFWKKHLSLALAGLDSAPVIDMRSQTYATAWVPNPVNTAQVRVFLEKNGKRTVVSHMAKLTRGEVARELLLQIKAPTSIAGVAEVLSKKFEVEHEELSSIKRPHYLNIILR
;
A
#
# COMPACT_ATOMS: atom_id res chain seq x y z
N SER A 1 0.21 -17.00 -16.53
CA SER A 1 0.24 -15.52 -16.47
C SER A 1 -1.19 -15.02 -16.34
N LEU A 2 -1.36 -13.80 -15.82
CA LEU A 2 -2.66 -13.13 -15.69
C LEU A 2 -3.40 -13.05 -17.03
N VAL A 3 -2.74 -12.57 -18.09
CA VAL A 3 -3.29 -12.47 -19.45
C VAL A 3 -3.87 -13.80 -19.94
N LYS A 4 -3.13 -14.91 -19.80
CA LYS A 4 -3.61 -16.25 -20.21
C LYS A 4 -4.81 -16.73 -19.39
N LEU A 5 -4.90 -16.35 -18.12
CA LEU A 5 -6.05 -16.66 -17.29
C LEU A 5 -7.27 -15.86 -17.78
N ALA A 6 -7.08 -14.57 -18.05
CA ALA A 6 -8.12 -13.64 -18.48
C ALA A 6 -8.66 -13.92 -19.89
N GLN A 7 -7.81 -14.38 -20.81
CA GLN A 7 -8.20 -14.84 -22.15
C GLN A 7 -8.87 -16.22 -22.17
N GLY A 8 -8.88 -16.92 -21.03
CA GLY A 8 -9.47 -18.24 -20.89
C GLY A 8 -10.96 -18.21 -20.54
N PRO A 9 -11.52 -19.34 -20.03
CA PRO A 9 -12.92 -19.40 -19.63
C PRO A 9 -13.24 -18.39 -18.52
N GLN A 10 -14.19 -17.48 -18.78
CA GLN A 10 -14.53 -16.37 -17.86
C GLN A 10 -14.87 -16.86 -16.45
N LYS A 11 -15.65 -17.94 -16.30
CA LYS A 11 -16.00 -18.50 -14.99
C LYS A 11 -14.76 -18.87 -14.16
N LYS A 12 -13.72 -19.41 -14.82
CA LYS A 12 -12.45 -19.76 -14.17
C LYS A 12 -11.66 -18.51 -13.80
N ALA A 13 -11.61 -17.52 -14.68
CA ALA A 13 -10.96 -16.23 -14.42
C ALA A 13 -11.62 -15.52 -13.23
N SER A 14 -12.95 -15.35 -13.23
CA SER A 14 -13.69 -14.73 -12.12
C SER A 14 -13.45 -15.44 -10.80
N ALA A 15 -13.52 -16.78 -10.78
CA ALA A 15 -13.29 -17.56 -9.57
C ALA A 15 -11.86 -17.41 -9.05
N THR A 16 -10.86 -17.43 -9.94
CA THR A 16 -9.44 -17.31 -9.57
C THR A 16 -9.10 -15.90 -9.07
N LEU A 17 -9.68 -14.87 -9.68
CA LEU A 17 -9.45 -13.46 -9.35
C LEU A 17 -10.36 -12.96 -8.21
N GLY A 18 -11.25 -13.80 -7.68
CA GLY A 18 -12.19 -13.43 -6.62
C GLY A 18 -13.17 -12.33 -7.04
N LEU A 19 -13.56 -12.30 -8.32
CA LEU A 19 -14.43 -11.25 -8.86
C LEU A 19 -15.90 -11.58 -8.58
N THR A 20 -16.61 -10.60 -8.03
CA THR A 20 -18.08 -10.64 -7.96
C THR A 20 -18.69 -10.46 -9.35
N PRO A 21 -19.96 -10.83 -9.58
CA PRO A 21 -20.59 -10.70 -10.89
C PRO A 21 -20.50 -9.28 -11.50
N GLY A 22 -20.60 -8.23 -10.69
CA GLY A 22 -20.47 -6.84 -11.13
C GLY A 22 -19.06 -6.43 -11.58
N LEU A 23 -18.05 -7.26 -11.32
CA LEU A 23 -16.65 -7.02 -11.70
C LEU A 23 -16.20 -7.94 -12.85
N ALA A 24 -17.10 -8.66 -13.52
CA ALA A 24 -16.73 -9.55 -14.62
C ALA A 24 -16.06 -8.81 -15.80
N GLY A 25 -16.39 -7.54 -16.01
CA GLY A 25 -15.77 -6.69 -17.03
C GLY A 25 -14.27 -6.47 -16.83
N GLU A 26 -13.78 -6.59 -15.58
CA GLU A 26 -12.36 -6.46 -15.24
C GLU A 26 -11.49 -7.54 -15.87
N ILE A 27 -12.07 -8.70 -16.22
CA ILE A 27 -11.35 -9.77 -16.93
C ILE A 27 -10.85 -9.27 -18.27
N LYS A 28 -11.64 -8.45 -18.97
CA LYS A 28 -11.22 -7.91 -20.26
C LYS A 28 -10.02 -6.97 -20.11
N VAL A 29 -10.00 -6.15 -19.06
CA VAL A 29 -8.87 -5.26 -18.75
C VAL A 29 -7.57 -6.07 -18.62
N ASP A 30 -7.62 -7.19 -17.89
CA ASP A 30 -6.47 -8.08 -17.73
C ASP A 30 -6.09 -8.86 -19.00
N ALA A 31 -7.05 -9.13 -19.89
CA ALA A 31 -6.80 -9.81 -21.16
C ALA A 31 -6.05 -8.92 -22.16
N ASP A 32 -6.29 -7.61 -22.09
CA ASP A 32 -5.73 -6.58 -22.98
C ASP A 32 -4.43 -5.95 -22.43
N LEU A 33 -3.95 -6.43 -21.27
CA LEU A 33 -2.83 -5.86 -20.51
C LEU A 33 -1.56 -5.56 -21.34
N MET A 34 -1.25 -6.41 -22.33
CA MET A 34 -0.05 -6.26 -23.17
C MET A 34 -0.13 -5.12 -24.19
N THR A 35 -1.33 -4.62 -24.46
CA THR A 35 -1.62 -3.57 -25.45
C THR A 35 -2.29 -2.34 -24.84
N ALA A 36 -2.70 -2.43 -23.57
CA ALA A 36 -3.35 -1.33 -22.86
C ALA A 36 -2.39 -0.13 -22.70
N PRO A 37 -2.91 1.11 -22.77
CA PRO A 37 -2.10 2.29 -22.52
C PRO A 37 -1.62 2.32 -21.07
N CYS A 38 -0.44 2.89 -20.84
CA CYS A 38 0.11 3.08 -19.51
C CYS A 38 -0.09 4.51 -19.01
N THR A 39 -0.37 4.65 -17.72
CA THR A 39 -0.55 5.91 -17.01
C THR A 39 0.23 5.84 -15.69
N PRO A 40 0.68 6.96 -15.10
CA PRO A 40 1.33 6.94 -13.79
C PRO A 40 0.57 6.15 -12.73
N ALA A 41 1.28 5.36 -11.92
CA ALA A 41 0.69 4.43 -10.96
C ALA A 41 -0.33 5.08 -10.00
N LEU A 42 -0.05 6.28 -9.46
CA LEU A 42 -0.99 6.99 -8.58
C LEU A 42 -2.21 7.60 -9.28
N GLU A 43 -2.25 7.58 -10.61
CA GLU A 43 -3.43 7.93 -11.40
C GLU A 43 -4.27 6.68 -11.75
N ILE A 44 -3.65 5.49 -11.76
CA ILE A 44 -4.35 4.20 -11.93
C ILE A 44 -5.05 3.77 -10.64
N TYR A 45 -4.37 3.87 -9.50
CA TYR A 45 -4.92 3.42 -8.24
C TYR A 45 -5.98 4.38 -7.67
N SER A 46 -7.13 3.82 -7.31
CA SER A 46 -8.28 4.56 -6.81
C SER A 46 -8.81 4.01 -5.48
N GLY A 47 -9.75 4.74 -4.87
CA GLY A 47 -10.37 4.38 -3.59
C GLY A 47 -10.04 5.36 -2.47
N VAL A 48 -10.63 5.13 -1.28
CA VAL A 48 -10.59 6.10 -0.18
C VAL A 48 -9.19 6.46 0.31
N LEU A 49 -8.23 5.52 0.26
CA LEU A 49 -6.83 5.79 0.60
C LEU A 49 -6.20 6.78 -0.37
N TYR A 50 -6.27 6.51 -1.68
CA TYR A 50 -5.66 7.35 -2.70
C TYR A 50 -6.37 8.70 -2.83
N LYS A 51 -7.69 8.74 -2.62
CA LYS A 51 -8.46 9.99 -2.50
C LYS A 51 -7.96 10.85 -1.34
N ALA A 52 -7.73 10.26 -0.17
CA ALA A 52 -7.22 10.97 1.00
C ALA A 52 -5.75 11.41 0.84
N LEU A 53 -4.91 10.58 0.21
CA LEU A 53 -3.55 10.97 -0.19
C LEU A 53 -3.60 12.22 -1.07
N SER A 54 -4.58 12.28 -1.99
CA SER A 54 -4.84 13.39 -2.89
C SER A 54 -3.57 13.84 -3.63
N TRP A 55 -2.92 12.88 -4.29
CA TRP A 55 -1.62 13.07 -4.93
C TRP A 55 -1.57 14.26 -5.90
N SER A 56 -2.57 14.39 -6.76
CA SER A 56 -2.65 15.47 -7.77
C SER A 56 -2.78 16.87 -7.15
N SER A 57 -3.22 16.99 -5.90
CA SER A 57 -3.31 18.28 -5.20
C SER A 57 -2.04 18.65 -4.43
N LEU A 58 -1.05 17.76 -4.33
CA LEU A 58 0.23 18.10 -3.70
C LEU A 58 1.00 19.12 -4.56
N PRO A 59 1.72 20.08 -3.94
CA PRO A 59 2.61 20.98 -4.66
C PRO A 59 3.61 20.20 -5.52
N THR A 60 3.93 20.69 -6.72
CA THR A 60 4.84 20.01 -7.66
C THR A 60 6.19 19.66 -7.03
N ALA A 61 6.76 20.56 -6.22
CA ALA A 61 8.00 20.31 -5.50
C ALA A 61 7.90 19.16 -4.48
N VAL A 62 6.73 19.02 -3.82
CA VAL A 62 6.44 17.91 -2.91
C VAL A 62 6.34 16.60 -3.69
N ARG A 63 5.60 16.56 -4.80
CA ARG A 63 5.50 15.37 -5.66
C ARG A 63 6.87 14.90 -6.14
N LYS A 64 7.73 15.81 -6.63
CA LYS A 64 9.08 15.50 -7.11
C LYS A 64 9.94 14.80 -6.06
N ARG A 65 9.87 15.25 -4.80
CA ARG A 65 10.57 14.60 -3.68
C ARG A 65 9.91 13.29 -3.26
N ALA A 66 8.59 13.24 -3.29
CA ALA A 66 7.82 12.08 -2.89
C ALA A 66 8.02 10.85 -3.79
N GLU A 67 8.47 11.03 -5.04
CA GLU A 67 8.85 9.92 -5.95
C GLU A 67 9.87 8.94 -5.32
N GLY A 68 10.76 9.44 -4.45
CA GLY A 68 11.75 8.62 -3.74
C GLY A 68 11.32 8.18 -2.34
N GLN A 69 10.13 8.59 -1.87
CA GLN A 69 9.68 8.40 -0.48
C GLN A 69 8.42 7.55 -0.37
N LEU A 70 7.65 7.44 -1.45
CA LEU A 70 6.40 6.69 -1.49
C LEU A 70 6.55 5.48 -2.42
N LEU A 71 6.18 4.31 -1.94
CA LEU A 71 6.06 3.10 -2.76
C LEU A 71 4.65 2.55 -2.67
N VAL A 72 4.13 2.12 -3.82
CA VAL A 72 2.89 1.33 -3.91
C VAL A 72 3.25 -0.12 -4.15
N ILE A 73 2.90 -1.01 -3.22
CA ILE A 73 3.08 -2.44 -3.41
C ILE A 73 1.95 -2.97 -4.29
N SER A 74 2.34 -3.52 -5.44
CA SER A 74 1.47 -3.96 -6.51
C SER A 74 1.44 -5.48 -6.62
N ALA A 75 0.26 -6.08 -6.73
CA ALA A 75 0.13 -7.52 -6.94
C ALA A 75 0.68 -7.98 -8.31
N LEU A 76 0.69 -7.10 -9.30
CA LEU A 76 1.15 -7.39 -10.65
C LEU A 76 2.60 -6.96 -10.90
N PHE A 77 3.03 -5.84 -10.30
CA PHE A 77 4.33 -5.23 -10.57
C PHE A 77 5.30 -5.23 -9.36
N GLY A 78 4.88 -5.76 -8.22
CA GLY A 78 5.72 -5.85 -7.02
C GLY A 78 5.75 -4.54 -6.24
N ALA A 79 6.62 -3.61 -6.62
CA ALA A 79 6.73 -2.29 -5.98
C ALA A 79 6.85 -1.21 -7.06
N LEU A 80 6.05 -0.16 -6.92
CA LEU A 80 5.96 0.93 -7.88
C LEU A 80 6.25 2.26 -7.21
N ARG A 81 6.95 3.13 -7.92
CA ARG A 81 7.00 4.57 -7.63
C ARG A 81 5.72 5.24 -8.12
N PRO A 82 5.38 6.43 -7.60
CA PRO A 82 4.19 7.17 -8.00
C PRO A 82 4.05 7.41 -9.51
N SER A 83 5.16 7.68 -10.19
CA SER A 83 5.22 8.00 -11.62
C SER A 83 5.44 6.80 -12.54
N ASP A 84 5.61 5.58 -12.02
CA ASP A 84 5.81 4.41 -12.86
C ASP A 84 4.60 4.19 -13.77
N ALA A 85 4.85 4.08 -15.08
CA ALA A 85 3.81 3.95 -16.09
C ALA A 85 3.31 2.50 -16.15
N ILE A 86 2.06 2.28 -15.77
CA ILE A 86 1.43 0.95 -15.74
C ILE A 86 0.06 0.98 -16.46
N PRO A 87 -0.36 -0.13 -17.08
CA PRO A 87 -1.74 -0.28 -17.53
C PRO A 87 -2.69 -0.47 -16.34
N ALA A 88 -3.97 -0.17 -16.55
CA ALA A 88 -5.02 -0.62 -15.63
C ALA A 88 -5.05 -2.15 -15.59
N TYR A 89 -5.29 -2.72 -14.40
CA TYR A 89 -5.35 -4.16 -14.19
C TYR A 89 -6.17 -4.49 -12.94
N ARG A 90 -6.65 -5.74 -12.84
CA ARG A 90 -7.38 -6.25 -11.69
C ARG A 90 -6.73 -7.51 -11.13
N LEU A 91 -5.79 -7.32 -10.21
CA LEU A 91 -5.16 -8.42 -9.48
C LEU A 91 -4.96 -8.03 -8.02
N SER A 92 -5.39 -8.91 -7.11
CA SER A 92 -5.20 -8.75 -5.67
C SER A 92 -4.09 -9.66 -5.16
N MET A 93 -3.39 -9.22 -4.11
CA MET A 93 -2.19 -9.89 -3.58
C MET A 93 -2.47 -11.27 -2.93
N ASP A 94 -3.71 -11.55 -2.55
CA ASP A 94 -4.18 -12.85 -2.05
C ASP A 94 -4.47 -13.87 -3.16
N VAL A 95 -4.44 -13.47 -4.43
CA VAL A 95 -4.67 -14.38 -5.55
C VAL A 95 -3.53 -15.38 -5.69
N THR A 96 -3.90 -16.62 -6.04
CA THR A 96 -2.97 -17.67 -6.49
C THR A 96 -3.09 -17.83 -8.00
N LEU A 97 -2.05 -17.43 -8.74
CA LEU A 97 -2.05 -17.54 -10.19
C LEU A 97 -1.51 -18.92 -10.65
N PRO A 98 -2.11 -19.53 -11.69
CA PRO A 98 -1.58 -20.76 -12.28
C PRO A 98 -0.11 -20.61 -12.69
N ARG A 99 0.73 -21.59 -12.31
CA ARG A 99 2.19 -21.66 -12.54
C ARG A 99 3.04 -20.63 -11.80
N VAL A 100 2.44 -19.63 -11.15
CA VAL A 100 3.14 -18.63 -10.33
C VAL A 100 3.01 -18.98 -8.84
N GLY A 101 1.83 -19.46 -8.42
CA GLY A 101 1.50 -19.68 -7.02
C GLY A 101 0.92 -18.44 -6.37
N GLY A 102 0.91 -18.42 -5.03
CA GLY A 102 0.41 -17.30 -4.24
C GLY A 102 1.28 -16.05 -4.40
N LEU A 103 0.66 -14.93 -4.79
CA LEU A 103 1.39 -13.72 -5.18
C LEU A 103 2.21 -13.11 -4.05
N SER A 104 1.70 -13.09 -2.82
CA SER A 104 2.50 -12.60 -1.70
C SER A 104 3.80 -13.38 -1.51
N ALA A 105 3.76 -14.72 -1.58
CA ALA A 105 4.96 -15.55 -1.41
C ALA A 105 5.90 -15.41 -2.61
N PHE A 106 5.34 -15.27 -3.81
CA PHE A 106 6.10 -14.97 -5.02
C PHE A 106 6.86 -13.65 -4.87
N TRP A 107 6.17 -12.55 -4.52
CA TRP A 107 6.80 -11.23 -4.38
C TRP A 107 7.76 -11.14 -3.21
N LYS A 108 7.50 -11.84 -2.10
CA LYS A 108 8.44 -11.88 -0.96
C LYS A 108 9.85 -12.30 -1.38
N LYS A 109 9.98 -13.25 -2.30
CA LYS A 109 11.28 -13.71 -2.81
C LYS A 109 12.03 -12.65 -3.63
N HIS A 110 11.30 -11.76 -4.30
CA HIS A 110 11.87 -10.79 -5.24
C HIS A 110 12.06 -9.41 -4.60
N LEU A 111 11.08 -8.95 -3.83
CA LEU A 111 11.09 -7.62 -3.21
C LEU A 111 12.11 -7.49 -2.09
N SER A 112 12.42 -8.58 -1.36
CA SER A 112 13.50 -8.55 -0.37
C SER A 112 14.86 -8.17 -0.97
N LEU A 113 15.12 -8.57 -2.23
CA LEU A 113 16.33 -8.17 -2.95
C LEU A 113 16.18 -6.79 -3.60
N ALA A 114 15.06 -6.54 -4.27
CA ALA A 114 14.84 -5.31 -5.02
C ALA A 114 14.76 -4.06 -4.12
N LEU A 115 14.30 -4.22 -2.87
CA LEU A 115 14.13 -3.14 -1.90
C LEU A 115 15.19 -3.18 -0.78
N ALA A 116 16.26 -3.96 -0.97
CA ALA A 116 17.33 -4.06 0.01
C ALA A 116 17.94 -2.67 0.31
N GLY A 117 18.11 -2.37 1.60
CA GLY A 117 18.71 -1.13 2.07
C GLY A 117 17.74 0.05 2.20
N LEU A 118 16.53 -0.02 1.64
CA LEU A 118 15.51 1.02 1.88
C LEU A 118 15.08 1.09 3.35
N ASP A 119 15.19 -0.03 4.06
CA ASP A 119 14.91 -0.17 5.48
C ASP A 119 16.09 0.22 6.40
N SER A 120 17.12 0.86 5.85
CA SER A 120 18.12 1.60 6.64
C SER A 120 17.58 2.96 7.14
N ALA A 121 16.54 3.48 6.50
CA ALA A 121 15.78 4.65 6.92
C ALA A 121 14.42 4.23 7.51
N PRO A 122 13.71 5.12 8.21
CA PRO A 122 12.37 4.85 8.72
C PRO A 122 11.39 4.41 7.61
N VAL A 123 10.79 3.23 7.78
CA VAL A 123 9.72 2.71 6.91
C VAL A 123 8.38 2.83 7.63
N ILE A 124 7.46 3.59 7.05
CA ILE A 124 6.10 3.75 7.56
C ILE A 124 5.16 2.88 6.75
N ASP A 125 4.81 1.72 7.29
CA ASP A 125 3.99 0.73 6.61
C ASP A 125 2.49 1.03 6.79
N MET A 126 1.87 1.46 5.70
CA MET A 126 0.44 1.78 5.61
C MET A 126 -0.33 0.73 4.80
N ARG A 127 0.30 -0.39 4.44
CA ARG A 127 -0.32 -1.43 3.62
C ARG A 127 -1.38 -2.20 4.41
N SER A 128 -2.33 -2.81 3.72
CA SER A 128 -3.16 -3.84 4.35
C SER A 128 -2.33 -5.10 4.60
N GLN A 129 -2.77 -5.95 5.53
CA GLN A 129 -2.03 -7.16 5.90
C GLN A 129 -1.71 -8.04 4.69
N THR A 130 -2.65 -8.17 3.75
CA THR A 130 -2.48 -8.95 2.52
C THR A 130 -1.32 -8.48 1.65
N TYR A 131 -1.02 -7.18 1.66
CA TYR A 131 0.08 -6.59 0.89
C TYR A 131 1.38 -6.51 1.71
N ALA A 132 1.28 -6.37 3.03
CA ALA A 132 2.45 -6.30 3.92
C ALA A 132 3.31 -7.57 3.86
N THR A 133 2.70 -8.73 3.58
CA THR A 133 3.41 -10.00 3.49
C THR A 133 4.28 -10.15 2.23
N ALA A 134 4.08 -9.29 1.22
CA ALA A 134 4.88 -9.30 -0.01
C ALA A 134 6.28 -8.71 0.17
N TRP A 135 6.50 -7.89 1.21
CA TRP A 135 7.82 -7.39 1.59
C TRP A 135 7.83 -7.05 3.07
N VAL A 136 8.74 -7.67 3.81
CA VAL A 136 8.90 -7.49 5.27
C VAL A 136 10.20 -6.72 5.50
N PRO A 137 10.15 -5.40 5.71
CA PRO A 137 11.33 -4.59 6.04
C PRO A 137 11.87 -4.93 7.44
N ASN A 138 13.10 -4.47 7.74
CA ASN A 138 13.69 -4.55 9.07
C ASN A 138 12.73 -3.95 10.14
N PRO A 139 12.25 -4.76 11.10
CA PRO A 139 11.30 -4.30 12.12
C PRO A 139 11.82 -3.14 12.97
N VAL A 140 13.14 -3.04 13.18
CA VAL A 140 13.76 -2.00 14.01
C VAL A 140 13.54 -0.60 13.43
N ASN A 141 13.55 -0.47 12.11
CA ASN A 141 13.35 0.81 11.42
C ASN A 141 11.93 0.95 10.84
N THR A 142 10.99 0.10 11.24
CA THR A 142 9.66 0.07 10.67
C THR A 142 8.60 0.41 11.72
N ALA A 143 7.63 1.24 11.33
CA ALA A 143 6.38 1.36 12.07
C ALA A 143 5.18 1.04 11.20
N GLN A 144 4.27 0.23 11.73
CA GLN A 144 2.98 -0.02 11.09
C GLN A 144 1.95 0.98 11.59
N VAL A 145 1.20 1.60 10.67
CA VAL A 145 0.12 2.52 11.01
C VAL A 145 -1.16 1.75 11.26
N ARG A 146 -1.65 1.80 12.50
CA ARG A 146 -2.93 1.23 12.92
C ARG A 146 -3.91 2.36 13.18
N VAL A 147 -5.20 2.08 13.02
CA VAL A 147 -6.24 3.09 13.19
C VAL A 147 -7.35 2.50 14.04
N PHE A 148 -7.69 3.22 15.09
CA PHE A 148 -8.71 2.84 16.04
C PHE A 148 -9.78 3.93 16.10
N LEU A 149 -11.02 3.51 16.31
CA LEU A 149 -12.11 4.39 16.71
C LEU A 149 -12.35 4.21 18.21
N GLU A 150 -12.28 5.30 18.95
CA GLU A 150 -12.58 5.36 20.37
C GLU A 150 -13.84 6.17 20.60
N LYS A 151 -14.91 5.49 21.02
CA LYS A 151 -16.20 6.12 21.32
C LYS A 151 -16.68 5.65 22.68
N ASN A 152 -17.03 6.59 23.56
CA ASN A 152 -17.48 6.32 24.93
C ASN A 152 -16.50 5.42 25.71
N GLY A 153 -15.18 5.68 25.58
CA GLY A 153 -14.13 4.89 26.22
C GLY A 153 -13.95 3.47 25.67
N LYS A 154 -14.62 3.11 24.57
CA LYS A 154 -14.47 1.81 23.91
C LYS A 154 -13.66 1.96 22.62
N ARG A 155 -12.53 1.26 22.57
CA ARG A 155 -11.65 1.18 21.40
C ARG A 155 -12.05 0.05 20.45
N THR A 156 -12.13 0.34 19.16
CA THR A 156 -12.48 -0.63 18.11
C THR A 156 -11.60 -0.45 16.87
N VAL A 157 -11.33 -1.55 16.17
CA VAL A 157 -10.60 -1.54 14.89
C VAL A 157 -11.56 -1.17 13.76
N VAL A 158 -11.17 -0.22 12.91
CA VAL A 158 -12.01 0.28 11.82
C VAL A 158 -11.36 0.07 10.45
N SER A 159 -11.88 -0.85 9.64
CA SER A 159 -11.24 -1.18 8.35
C SER A 159 -11.43 -0.10 7.27
N HIS A 160 -12.62 0.51 7.18
CA HIS A 160 -12.88 1.55 6.17
C HIS A 160 -12.15 2.85 6.50
N MET A 161 -12.32 3.35 7.73
CA MET A 161 -11.62 4.57 8.18
C MET A 161 -10.10 4.38 8.19
N ALA A 162 -9.59 3.18 8.51
CA ALA A 162 -8.16 2.93 8.43
C ALA A 162 -7.56 3.26 7.06
N LYS A 163 -8.25 2.92 5.96
CA LYS A 163 -7.76 3.23 4.61
C LYS A 163 -7.71 4.73 4.35
N LEU A 164 -8.76 5.45 4.74
CA LEU A 164 -8.82 6.90 4.61
C LEU A 164 -7.68 7.55 5.41
N THR A 165 -7.60 7.26 6.71
CA THR A 165 -6.61 7.83 7.63
C THR A 165 -5.19 7.52 7.20
N ARG A 166 -4.90 6.32 6.69
CA ARG A 166 -3.58 6.00 6.14
C ARG A 166 -3.22 6.85 4.92
N GLY A 167 -4.19 7.20 4.08
CA GLY A 167 -3.99 8.17 3.01
C GLY A 167 -3.67 9.57 3.54
N GLU A 168 -4.37 10.01 4.59
CA GLU A 168 -4.14 11.31 5.25
C GLU A 168 -2.77 11.36 5.94
N VAL A 169 -2.37 10.28 6.61
CA VAL A 169 -1.05 10.11 7.23
C VAL A 169 0.05 10.18 6.17
N ALA A 170 -0.10 9.44 5.07
CA ALA A 170 0.86 9.50 3.95
C ALA A 170 1.00 10.93 3.43
N ARG A 171 -0.13 11.62 3.20
CA ARG A 171 -0.14 13.02 2.77
C ARG A 171 0.60 13.92 3.75
N GLU A 172 0.31 13.81 5.04
CA GLU A 172 0.91 14.64 6.09
C GLU A 172 2.43 14.49 6.14
N LEU A 173 2.93 13.26 6.01
CA LEU A 173 4.37 12.99 5.98
C LEU A 173 5.04 13.57 4.73
N LEU A 174 4.42 13.44 3.55
CA LEU A 174 4.98 13.98 2.30
C LEU A 174 5.06 15.52 2.29
N LEU A 175 4.12 16.18 2.97
CA LEU A 175 4.10 17.65 3.09
C LEU A 175 5.27 18.21 3.90
N GLN A 176 5.95 17.38 4.71
CA GLN A 176 7.10 17.85 5.46
C GLN A 176 8.26 18.23 4.55
N ILE A 177 8.89 19.39 4.80
CA ILE A 177 10.07 19.84 4.05
C ILE A 177 11.27 18.93 4.32
N LYS A 178 11.44 18.54 5.58
CA LYS A 178 12.47 17.59 6.03
C LYS A 178 11.77 16.30 6.45
N ALA A 179 12.18 15.19 5.85
CA ALA A 179 11.68 13.88 6.26
C ALA A 179 12.20 13.56 7.68
N PRO A 180 11.34 13.05 8.58
CA PRO A 180 11.80 12.55 9.87
C PRO A 180 12.80 11.40 9.67
N THR A 181 13.84 11.37 10.51
CA THR A 181 14.93 10.39 10.43
C THR A 181 14.80 9.25 11.46
N SER A 182 13.74 9.26 12.27
CA SER A 182 13.43 8.21 13.26
C SER A 182 11.93 7.99 13.35
N ILE A 183 11.51 6.83 13.88
CA ILE A 183 10.09 6.53 14.11
C ILE A 183 9.47 7.49 15.13
N ALA A 184 10.21 7.86 16.18
CA ALA A 184 9.75 8.87 17.14
C ALA A 184 9.52 10.22 16.47
N GLY A 185 10.43 10.66 15.59
CA GLY A 185 10.23 11.90 14.82
C GLY A 185 9.05 11.83 13.85
N VAL A 186 8.74 10.65 13.32
CA VAL A 186 7.49 10.44 12.55
C VAL A 186 6.27 10.61 13.45
N ALA A 187 6.28 10.02 14.65
CA ALA A 187 5.19 10.18 15.61
C ALA A 187 4.97 11.67 15.97
N GLU A 188 6.04 12.41 16.28
CA GLU A 188 5.98 13.84 16.58
C GLU A 188 5.37 14.69 15.45
N VAL A 189 5.73 14.39 14.20
CA VAL A 189 5.13 15.05 13.03
C VAL A 189 3.64 14.76 12.96
N LEU A 190 3.25 13.50 13.11
CA LEU A 190 1.85 13.08 13.02
C LEU A 190 1.00 13.62 14.19
N SER A 191 1.56 13.73 15.39
CA SER A 191 0.89 14.28 16.58
C SER A 191 0.41 15.72 16.42
N LYS A 192 0.91 16.45 15.43
CA LYS A 192 0.45 17.82 15.11
C LYS A 192 -0.97 17.85 14.53
N LYS A 193 -1.45 16.73 13.99
CA LYS A 193 -2.73 16.62 13.28
C LYS A 193 -3.59 15.46 13.74
N PHE A 194 -2.96 14.40 14.24
CA PHE A 194 -3.63 13.19 14.69
C PHE A 194 -3.38 12.98 16.17
N GLU A 195 -4.29 12.29 16.85
CA GLU A 195 -3.98 11.68 18.13
C GLU A 195 -3.18 10.40 17.85
N VAL A 196 -1.92 10.37 18.29
CA VAL A 196 -0.97 9.30 17.99
C VAL A 196 -0.48 8.70 19.30
N GLU A 197 -0.68 7.39 19.45
CA GLU A 197 0.05 6.59 20.44
C GLU A 197 1.17 5.83 19.74
N HIS A 198 2.42 6.12 20.10
CA HIS A 198 3.57 5.38 19.61
C HIS A 198 3.84 4.18 20.52
N GLU A 199 3.58 2.99 20.00
CA GLU A 199 3.99 1.74 20.64
C GLU A 199 5.40 1.38 20.14
N GLU A 200 6.37 1.43 21.04
CA GLU A 200 7.74 1.05 20.70
C GLU A 200 7.86 -0.44 20.34
N LEU A 201 8.88 -0.80 19.56
CA LEU A 201 9.12 -2.20 19.23
C LEU A 201 9.26 -3.03 20.50
N SER A 202 8.51 -4.13 20.58
CA SER A 202 8.58 -5.05 21.74
C SER A 202 9.72 -6.08 21.60
N SER A 203 10.27 -6.25 20.40
CA SER A 203 11.42 -7.12 20.11
C SER A 203 11.96 -6.82 18.71
N ILE A 204 13.17 -7.25 18.38
CA ILE A 204 13.75 -7.14 17.02
C ILE A 204 12.93 -7.83 15.92
N LYS A 205 11.95 -8.66 16.29
CA LYS A 205 11.05 -9.37 15.36
C LYS A 205 9.72 -8.67 15.14
N ARG A 206 9.39 -7.64 15.93
CA ARG A 206 8.11 -6.92 15.86
C ARG A 206 8.39 -5.45 15.60
N PRO A 207 7.72 -4.80 14.63
CA PRO A 207 7.95 -3.38 14.36
C PRO A 207 7.34 -2.51 15.47
N HIS A 208 7.64 -1.22 15.40
CA HIS A 208 6.85 -0.22 16.12
C HIS A 208 5.41 -0.16 15.57
N TYR A 209 4.51 0.42 16.35
CA TYR A 209 3.17 0.79 15.87
C TYR A 209 2.90 2.27 16.12
N LEU A 210 2.32 2.92 15.11
CA LEU A 210 1.75 4.25 15.23
C LEU A 210 0.23 4.08 15.23
N ASN A 211 -0.36 4.11 16.41
CA ASN A 211 -1.79 3.94 16.61
C ASN A 211 -2.45 5.31 16.49
N ILE A 212 -3.20 5.52 15.40
CA ILE A 212 -3.99 6.73 15.18
C ILE A 212 -5.36 6.53 15.82
N ILE A 213 -5.72 7.41 16.75
CA ILE A 213 -6.98 7.34 17.48
C ILE A 213 -7.96 8.35 16.87
N LEU A 214 -9.10 7.84 16.40
CA LEU A 214 -10.23 8.64 15.92
C LEU A 214 -11.26 8.73 17.04
N ARG A 215 -11.77 9.93 17.31
CA ARG A 215 -12.81 10.19 18.31
C ARG A 215 -14.16 10.48 17.66
#